data_AF-A0A958J7J0-F1
#
_entry.id   AF-A0A958J7J0-F1
#
_cell.length_a   1.000
_cell.length_b   1.000
_cell.length_c   1.000
_cell.angle_alpha   90.00
_cell.angle_beta   90.00
_cell.angle_gamma   90.00
#
_symmetry.space_group_name_H-M   'P 1'
#
loop_
_entity.id
_entity.type
_entity.pdbx_description
1 polymer ?
#
loop_
_entity_poly.entity_id
_entity_poly.type
_entity_poly.pdbx_seq_one_letter_code
_entity_poly.pdbx_strand_id
1 'polypeptide(L)'
;GDPLNPSGQLQWEMKPTVQNRLLRVQDQMVLEILRENRWRRPVYFAVTVYGPNKIGLDAYLAMEGLVLRLNSHKAKVDAAQLEKNLMEIYQYQGLGDSHLGYIKELRGMFQNYRASFVELVLDYAGKGQPEREREVLAAMDRLLPVDKLPYTDDRFREKVESLR
;
A
#
# COMPACT_ATOMS: atom_id res chain seq x y z
N GLY A 1 -16.46 11.17 -14.50
CA GLY A 1 -15.53 11.89 -13.62
C GLY A 1 -15.63 11.31 -12.23
N ASP A 2 -14.64 11.58 -11.38
CA ASP A 2 -14.66 11.18 -9.97
C ASP A 2 -15.77 11.95 -9.22
N PRO A 3 -16.79 11.28 -8.64
CA PRO A 3 -17.87 11.97 -7.95
C PRO A 3 -17.40 12.72 -6.70
N LEU A 4 -16.27 12.33 -6.12
CA LEU A 4 -15.66 12.98 -4.95
C LEU A 4 -14.75 14.15 -5.34
N ASN A 5 -14.52 14.37 -6.64
CA ASN A 5 -13.84 15.55 -7.16
C ASN A 5 -14.53 16.08 -8.44
N PRO A 6 -15.66 16.78 -8.30
CA PRO A 6 -16.40 17.31 -9.45
C PRO A 6 -15.62 18.34 -10.28
N SER A 7 -14.64 19.04 -9.67
CA SER A 7 -13.81 20.01 -10.38
C SER A 7 -12.72 19.35 -11.22
N GLY A 8 -12.37 18.09 -10.93
CA GLY A 8 -11.28 17.36 -11.58
C GLY A 8 -9.88 17.95 -11.29
N GLN A 9 -9.79 18.88 -10.34
CA GLN A 9 -8.54 19.55 -9.99
C GLN A 9 -7.89 18.87 -8.78
N LEU A 10 -6.57 18.68 -8.85
CA LEU A 10 -5.76 18.19 -7.74
C LEU A 10 -4.85 19.34 -7.28
N GLN A 11 -4.95 19.68 -5.99
CA GLN A 11 -4.15 20.73 -5.38
C GLN A 11 -3.47 20.18 -4.13
N TRP A 12 -2.15 20.33 -4.05
CA TRP A 12 -1.36 19.93 -2.88
C TRP A 12 -0.14 20.85 -2.75
N GLU A 13 0.51 20.80 -1.59
CA GLU A 13 1.76 21.51 -1.35
C GLU A 13 2.94 20.56 -1.58
N MET A 14 3.77 20.87 -2.58
CA MET A 14 5.01 20.16 -2.85
C MET A 14 6.15 20.81 -2.08
N LYS A 15 6.55 20.21 -0.95
CA LYS A 15 7.70 20.68 -0.18
C LYS A 15 9.02 20.23 -0.83
N PRO A 16 10.11 21.01 -0.71
CA PRO A 16 11.40 20.58 -1.24
C PRO A 16 11.87 19.28 -0.57
N THR A 17 12.32 18.31 -1.36
CA THR A 17 12.59 16.95 -0.87
C THR A 17 14.02 16.76 -0.37
N VAL A 18 14.92 17.71 -0.64
CA VAL A 18 16.31 17.70 -0.15
C VAL A 18 16.50 18.81 0.86
N GLN A 19 16.73 18.43 2.13
CA GLN A 19 16.95 19.34 3.26
C GLN A 19 15.90 20.47 3.37
N ASN A 20 14.68 20.23 2.87
CA ASN A 20 13.62 21.24 2.76
C ASN A 20 14.04 22.51 2.00
N ARG A 21 15.00 22.40 1.07
CA ARG A 21 15.56 23.50 0.27
C ARG A 21 15.51 23.30 -1.24
N LEU A 22 15.66 22.06 -1.72
CA LEU A 22 15.78 21.79 -3.17
C LEU A 22 14.79 20.73 -3.64
N LEU A 23 14.33 20.90 -4.88
CA LEU A 23 13.60 19.89 -5.66
C LEU A 23 14.61 19.09 -6.50
N ARG A 24 14.47 17.77 -6.52
CA ARG A 24 15.28 16.88 -7.36
C ARG A 24 14.64 16.71 -8.73
N VAL A 25 15.45 16.26 -9.69
CA VAL A 25 14.98 15.86 -11.03
C VAL A 25 13.86 14.83 -10.96
N GLN A 26 13.96 13.85 -10.05
CA GLN A 26 12.91 12.86 -9.83
C GLN A 26 11.57 13.49 -9.41
N ASP A 27 11.59 14.57 -8.62
CA ASP A 27 10.36 15.19 -8.13
C ASP A 27 9.67 15.95 -9.28
N GLN A 28 10.46 16.60 -10.13
CA GLN A 28 9.98 17.23 -11.36
C GLN A 28 9.42 16.18 -12.34
N MET A 29 10.07 15.03 -12.48
CA MET A 29 9.59 13.94 -13.32
C MET A 29 8.20 13.44 -12.89
N VAL A 30 7.94 13.31 -11.59
CA VAL A 30 6.59 12.96 -11.09
C VAL A 30 5.57 14.03 -11.48
N LEU A 31 5.90 15.32 -11.31
CA LEU A 31 5.01 16.42 -11.71
C LEU A 31 4.69 16.39 -13.21
N GLU A 32 5.70 16.15 -14.04
CA GLU A 32 5.57 16.02 -15.50
C GLU A 32 4.68 14.84 -15.89
N ILE A 33 4.86 13.66 -15.27
CA ILE A 33 3.97 12.50 -15.47
C ILE A 33 2.52 12.87 -15.17
N LEU A 34 2.25 13.55 -14.06
CA LEU A 34 0.90 13.94 -13.67
C LEU A 34 0.28 14.96 -14.66
N ARG A 35 1.06 15.97 -15.06
CA ARG A 35 0.63 17.02 -15.99
C ARG A 35 0.27 16.46 -17.37
N GLU A 36 1.11 15.57 -17.90
CA GLU A 36 0.91 15.00 -19.23
C GLU A 36 -0.14 13.89 -19.24
N ASN A 37 -0.25 13.11 -18.16
CA ASN A 37 -1.23 12.03 -18.08
C ASN A 37 -2.68 12.54 -18.05
N ARG A 38 -2.96 13.71 -17.44
CA ARG A 38 -4.32 14.32 -17.37
C ARG A 38 -5.42 13.31 -16.98
N TRP A 39 -5.14 12.45 -16.02
CA TRP A 39 -6.03 11.36 -15.56
C TRP A 39 -6.45 10.35 -16.64
N ARG A 40 -5.74 10.26 -17.77
CA ARG A 40 -6.02 9.28 -18.84
C ARG A 40 -5.69 7.84 -18.40
N ARG A 41 -4.69 7.67 -17.54
CA ARG A 41 -4.32 6.39 -16.93
C ARG A 41 -4.23 6.52 -15.41
N PRO A 42 -4.50 5.45 -14.65
CA PRO A 42 -4.26 5.46 -13.21
C PRO A 42 -2.75 5.57 -12.93
N VAL A 43 -2.40 6.33 -11.89
CA VAL A 43 -1.02 6.52 -11.45
C VAL A 43 -0.83 5.82 -10.11
N TYR A 44 0.24 5.06 -10.00
CA TYR A 44 0.56 4.26 -8.83
C TYR A 44 1.98 4.54 -8.34
N PHE A 45 2.15 4.52 -7.02
CA PHE A 45 3.45 4.49 -6.37
C PHE A 45 3.64 3.12 -5.71
N ALA A 46 4.83 2.54 -5.73
CA ALA A 46 5.11 1.37 -4.93
C ALA A 46 5.09 1.73 -3.42
N VAL A 47 4.64 0.83 -2.56
CA VAL A 47 4.59 1.07 -1.11
C VAL A 47 5.97 1.29 -0.49
N THR A 48 7.02 0.79 -1.13
CA THR A 48 8.42 0.96 -0.72
C THR A 48 9.01 2.33 -1.06
N VAL A 49 8.30 3.16 -1.82
CA VAL A 49 8.75 4.53 -2.13
C VAL A 49 8.79 5.33 -0.83
N TYR A 50 9.98 5.87 -0.52
CA TYR A 50 10.19 6.74 0.64
C TYR A 50 9.25 7.96 0.57
N GLY A 51 8.60 8.32 1.69
CA GLY A 51 7.55 9.35 1.76
C GLY A 51 7.89 10.66 1.05
N PRO A 52 9.02 11.31 1.37
CA PRO A 52 9.49 12.51 0.68
C PRO A 52 9.63 12.39 -0.85
N ASN A 53 9.79 11.18 -1.39
CA ASN A 53 9.84 10.96 -2.85
C ASN A 53 8.44 10.94 -3.50
N LYS A 54 7.36 11.05 -2.72
CA LYS A 54 5.96 11.12 -3.21
C LYS A 54 5.44 12.55 -3.36
N ILE A 55 6.35 13.53 -3.28
CA ILE A 55 6.10 14.95 -3.57
C ILE A 55 4.93 15.60 -2.81
N GLY A 56 4.57 15.06 -1.64
CA GLY A 56 3.48 15.59 -0.79
C GLY A 56 2.09 15.07 -1.11
N LEU A 57 1.98 14.00 -1.91
CA LEU A 57 0.70 13.42 -2.33
C LEU A 57 0.06 12.45 -1.33
N ASP A 58 0.66 12.23 -0.16
CA ASP A 58 0.27 11.17 0.78
C ASP A 58 -1.23 11.16 1.13
N ALA A 59 -1.88 12.33 1.23
CA ALA A 59 -3.30 12.43 1.53
C ALA A 59 -4.23 11.94 0.40
N TYR A 60 -3.70 11.81 -0.82
CA TYR A 60 -4.41 11.41 -2.04
C TYR A 60 -4.05 9.98 -2.47
N LEU A 61 -3.20 9.30 -1.70
CA LEU A 61 -2.71 7.97 -2.00
C LEU A 61 -3.50 6.93 -1.21
N ALA A 62 -4.32 6.14 -1.91
CA ALA A 62 -5.02 5.01 -1.31
C ALA A 62 -4.19 3.73 -1.43
N MET A 63 -4.04 3.00 -0.32
CA MET A 63 -3.44 1.67 -0.32
C MET A 63 -4.30 0.67 -1.10
N GLU A 64 -3.71 0.03 -2.11
CA GLU A 64 -4.32 -1.03 -2.91
C GLU A 64 -3.46 -2.32 -2.90
N GLY A 65 -2.54 -2.46 -1.93
CA GLY A 65 -1.73 -3.67 -1.74
C GLY A 65 -0.25 -3.35 -1.74
N LEU A 66 0.51 -3.84 -2.73
CA LEU A 66 1.90 -3.44 -2.93
C LEU A 66 2.05 -2.06 -3.60
N VAL A 67 0.93 -1.42 -3.90
CA VAL A 67 0.87 -0.13 -4.56
C VAL A 67 -0.06 0.83 -3.82
N LEU A 68 0.25 2.11 -3.96
CA LEU A 68 -0.57 3.23 -3.55
C LEU A 68 -1.13 3.89 -4.80
N ARG A 69 -2.44 3.89 -4.97
CA ARG A 69 -3.11 4.57 -6.09
C ARG A 69 -3.26 6.05 -5.79
N LEU A 70 -2.88 6.89 -6.74
CA LEU A 70 -3.20 8.32 -6.70
C LEU A 70 -4.66 8.54 -7.09
N ASN A 71 -5.41 9.15 -6.18
CA ASN A 71 -6.79 9.56 -6.37
C ASN A 71 -6.88 11.07 -6.54
N SER A 72 -8.00 11.51 -7.13
CA SER A 72 -8.27 12.93 -7.29
C SER A 72 -8.93 13.56 -6.05
N HIS A 73 -9.26 12.74 -5.05
CA HIS A 73 -9.77 13.12 -3.74
C HIS A 73 -8.92 12.50 -2.63
N LYS A 74 -9.08 12.97 -1.39
CA LYS A 74 -8.34 12.43 -0.25
C LYS A 74 -8.89 11.05 0.13
N ALA A 75 -8.03 10.05 0.13
CA ALA A 75 -8.36 8.68 0.49
C ALA A 75 -7.10 7.99 1.03
N LYS A 76 -7.26 7.23 2.11
CA LYS A 76 -6.16 6.50 2.75
C LYS A 76 -6.16 5.01 2.36
N VAL A 77 -7.34 4.40 2.29
CA VAL A 77 -7.54 2.99 1.93
C VAL A 77 -8.82 2.86 1.12
N ASP A 78 -8.78 2.11 0.02
CA ASP A 78 -9.98 1.60 -0.66
C ASP A 78 -10.13 0.13 -0.27
N ALA A 79 -10.92 -0.14 0.77
CA ALA A 79 -10.99 -1.47 1.37
C ALA A 79 -11.48 -2.55 0.40
N ALA A 80 -12.45 -2.21 -0.45
CA ALA A 80 -13.00 -3.14 -1.42
C ALA A 80 -11.98 -3.49 -2.50
N GLN A 81 -11.28 -2.48 -3.04
CA GLN A 81 -10.24 -2.72 -4.03
C GLN A 81 -9.02 -3.43 -3.43
N LEU A 82 -8.62 -3.06 -2.21
CA LEU A 82 -7.53 -3.69 -1.47
C LEU A 82 -7.82 -5.17 -1.19
N GLU A 83 -9.00 -5.48 -0.68
CA GLU A 83 -9.42 -6.85 -0.42
C GLU A 83 -9.43 -7.68 -1.70
N LYS A 84 -10.07 -7.18 -2.77
CA LYS A 84 -10.05 -7.83 -4.08
C LYS A 84 -8.63 -8.11 -4.56
N ASN A 85 -7.74 -7.13 -4.44
CA ASN A 85 -6.35 -7.31 -4.83
C ASN A 85 -5.67 -8.41 -4.01
N LEU A 86 -5.85 -8.39 -2.69
CA LEU A 86 -5.21 -9.35 -1.78
C LEU A 86 -5.77 -10.77 -1.89
N MET A 87 -7.07 -10.93 -2.14
CA MET A 87 -7.74 -12.23 -2.10
C MET A 87 -7.93 -12.88 -3.47
N GLU A 88 -8.06 -12.09 -4.54
CA GLU A 88 -8.40 -12.58 -5.87
C GLU A 88 -7.31 -12.36 -6.93
N ILE A 89 -6.60 -11.23 -6.87
CA ILE A 89 -5.67 -10.82 -7.94
C ILE A 89 -4.23 -11.25 -7.66
N TYR A 90 -3.74 -11.01 -6.45
CA TYR A 90 -2.36 -11.34 -6.09
C TYR A 90 -2.16 -12.83 -5.93
N GLN A 91 -0.98 -13.28 -6.36
CA GLN A 91 -0.58 -14.68 -6.30
C GLN A 91 0.58 -14.83 -5.33
N TYR A 92 0.40 -15.71 -4.34
CA TYR A 92 1.36 -15.96 -3.26
C TYR A 92 2.19 -17.23 -3.52
N GLN A 93 2.63 -17.39 -4.77
CA GLN A 93 3.40 -18.56 -5.19
C GLN A 93 4.85 -18.47 -4.71
N GLY A 94 5.54 -19.61 -4.62
CA GLY A 94 6.94 -19.69 -4.21
C GLY A 94 7.18 -19.70 -2.69
N LEU A 95 6.13 -19.61 -1.87
CA LEU A 95 6.22 -19.76 -0.43
C LEU A 95 6.58 -21.21 -0.07
N GLY A 96 7.82 -21.43 0.36
CA GLY A 96 8.39 -22.74 0.65
C GLY A 96 9.55 -23.15 -0.26
N ASP A 97 9.92 -22.33 -1.25
CA ASP A 97 11.20 -22.50 -1.95
C ASP A 97 12.34 -22.26 -0.94
N SER A 98 13.28 -23.21 -0.84
CA SER A 98 14.46 -23.08 0.01
C SER A 98 15.29 -21.83 -0.32
N HIS A 99 15.21 -21.32 -1.55
CA HIS A 99 15.89 -20.09 -2.00
C HIS A 99 15.23 -18.81 -1.49
N LEU A 100 13.96 -18.86 -1.07
CA LEU A 100 13.23 -17.72 -0.51
C LEU A 100 13.93 -17.15 0.73
N GLY A 101 14.60 -18.01 1.49
CA GLY A 101 15.44 -17.62 2.62
C GLY A 101 16.63 -16.75 2.21
N TYR A 102 17.17 -16.91 1.01
CA TYR A 102 18.39 -16.25 0.56
C TYR A 102 18.14 -14.90 -0.14
N ILE A 103 16.91 -14.68 -0.64
CA ILE A 103 16.55 -13.45 -1.36
C ILE A 103 15.78 -12.51 -0.43
N LYS A 104 16.51 -11.59 0.19
CA LYS A 104 15.97 -10.62 1.15
C LYS A 104 14.84 -9.77 0.56
N GLU A 105 14.94 -9.42 -0.72
CA GLU A 105 13.98 -8.59 -1.45
C GLU A 105 12.63 -9.31 -1.59
N LEU A 106 12.64 -10.60 -1.91
CA LEU A 106 11.42 -11.42 -1.97
C LEU A 106 10.78 -11.52 -0.60
N ARG A 107 11.58 -11.75 0.45
CA ARG A 107 11.07 -11.76 1.82
C ARG A 107 10.42 -10.43 2.18
N GLY A 108 11.07 -9.30 1.87
CA GLY A 108 10.53 -7.96 2.10
C GLY A 108 9.21 -7.72 1.35
N MET A 109 9.10 -8.19 0.10
CA MET A 109 7.85 -8.13 -0.66
C MET A 109 6.72 -8.89 0.04
N PHE A 110 6.97 -10.10 0.54
CA PHE A 110 5.93 -10.84 1.26
C PHE A 110 5.55 -10.22 2.61
N GLN A 111 6.49 -9.58 3.31
CA GLN A 111 6.13 -8.79 4.50
C GLN A 111 5.29 -7.56 4.12
N ASN A 112 5.52 -6.95 2.96
CA ASN A 112 4.65 -5.87 2.47
C ASN A 112 3.23 -6.37 2.20
N TYR A 113 3.05 -7.59 1.66
CA TYR A 113 1.72 -8.19 1.56
C TYR A 113 1.04 -8.34 2.93
N ARG A 114 1.77 -8.84 3.96
CA ARG A 114 1.22 -8.92 5.32
C ARG A 114 0.82 -7.53 5.85
N ALA A 115 1.65 -6.53 5.64
CA ALA A 115 1.32 -5.17 6.03
C ALA A 115 0.03 -4.68 5.36
N SER A 116 -0.18 -4.98 4.08
CA SER A 116 -1.43 -4.66 3.38
C SER A 116 -2.65 -5.39 3.95
N PHE A 117 -2.53 -6.68 4.33
CA PHE A 117 -3.60 -7.40 5.04
C PHE A 117 -3.93 -6.74 6.38
N VAL A 118 -2.91 -6.36 7.16
CA VAL A 118 -3.10 -5.70 8.45
C VAL A 118 -3.77 -4.34 8.29
N GLU A 119 -3.41 -3.54 7.29
CA GLU A 119 -4.09 -2.26 7.01
C GLU A 119 -5.58 -2.49 6.67
N LEU A 120 -5.92 -3.56 5.95
CA LEU A 120 -7.31 -3.93 5.68
C LEU A 120 -8.07 -4.33 6.95
N VAL A 121 -7.44 -5.12 7.83
CA VAL A 121 -8.02 -5.48 9.14
C VAL A 121 -8.30 -4.22 9.97
N LEU A 122 -7.33 -3.30 10.05
CA LEU A 122 -7.50 -2.05 10.81
C LEU A 122 -8.60 -1.15 10.24
N ASP A 123 -8.77 -1.12 8.92
CA ASP A 123 -9.86 -0.39 8.27
C ASP A 123 -11.23 -1.00 8.64
N TYR A 124 -11.37 -2.33 8.63
CA TYR A 124 -12.60 -3.00 9.08
C TYR A 124 -12.86 -2.83 10.57
N ALA A 125 -11.82 -2.88 11.41
CA ALA A 125 -11.90 -2.60 12.84
C ALA A 125 -12.41 -1.18 13.12
N GLY A 126 -11.89 -0.18 12.38
CA GLY A 126 -12.38 1.20 12.45
C GLY A 126 -13.85 1.37 12.05
N LYS A 127 -14.39 0.42 11.29
CA LYS A 127 -15.80 0.36 10.85
C LYS A 127 -16.67 -0.55 11.72
N GLY A 128 -16.10 -1.22 12.72
CA GLY A 128 -16.80 -2.15 13.61
C GLY A 128 -17.31 -3.41 12.89
N GLN A 129 -16.49 -4.00 12.02
CA GLN A 129 -16.85 -5.17 11.20
C GLN A 129 -16.04 -6.43 11.61
N PRO A 130 -16.30 -7.01 12.80
CA PRO A 130 -15.45 -8.07 13.36
C PRO A 130 -15.43 -9.37 12.55
N GLU A 131 -16.52 -9.71 11.86
CA GLU A 131 -16.55 -10.89 10.99
C GLU A 131 -15.59 -10.73 9.80
N ARG A 132 -15.46 -9.51 9.28
CA ARG A 132 -14.56 -9.19 8.16
C ARG A 132 -13.11 -9.16 8.63
N GLU A 133 -12.85 -8.62 9.81
CA GLU A 133 -11.52 -8.68 10.43
C GLU A 133 -11.01 -10.12 10.54
N ARG A 134 -11.84 -11.02 11.09
CA ARG A 134 -11.52 -12.45 11.22
C ARG A 134 -11.29 -13.13 9.88
N GLU A 135 -12.14 -12.85 8.89
CA GLU A 135 -12.00 -13.38 7.54
C GLU A 135 -10.66 -12.97 6.91
N VAL A 136 -10.30 -11.69 7.00
CA VAL A 136 -9.06 -11.14 6.45
C VAL A 136 -7.83 -11.73 7.16
N LEU A 137 -7.85 -11.84 8.49
CA LEU A 137 -6.77 -12.47 9.26
C LEU A 137 -6.59 -13.95 8.89
N ALA A 138 -7.69 -14.71 8.80
CA ALA A 138 -7.65 -16.12 8.41
C ALA A 138 -7.13 -16.30 6.97
N ALA A 139 -7.54 -15.42 6.05
CA ALA A 139 -7.03 -15.41 4.69
C ALA A 139 -5.52 -15.11 4.66
N MET A 140 -5.05 -14.13 5.43
CA MET A 140 -3.63 -13.81 5.55
C MET A 140 -2.83 -15.02 6.04
N ASP A 141 -3.27 -15.68 7.11
CA ASP A 141 -2.56 -16.84 7.67
C ASP A 141 -2.48 -18.01 6.67
N ARG A 142 -3.57 -18.26 5.94
CA ARG A 142 -3.63 -19.30 4.91
C ARG A 142 -2.69 -19.00 3.74
N LEU A 143 -2.68 -17.75 3.28
CA LEU A 143 -1.93 -17.33 2.09
C LEU A 143 -0.46 -17.03 2.38
N LEU A 144 -0.13 -16.60 3.61
CA LEU A 144 1.20 -16.20 4.05
C LEU A 144 1.54 -16.91 5.37
N PRO A 145 1.66 -18.25 5.39
CA PRO A 145 1.80 -19.00 6.62
C PRO A 145 3.17 -18.76 7.27
N VAL A 146 3.18 -18.65 8.61
CA VAL A 146 4.35 -18.19 9.40
C VAL A 146 5.50 -19.20 9.36
N ASP A 147 5.21 -20.49 9.27
CA ASP A 147 6.19 -21.57 9.16
C ASP A 147 7.02 -21.47 7.86
N LYS A 148 6.39 -21.07 6.75
CA LYS A 148 7.06 -20.88 5.45
C LYS A 148 7.67 -19.51 5.28
N LEU A 149 7.09 -18.51 5.93
CA LEU A 149 7.53 -17.12 5.87
C LEU A 149 7.53 -16.52 7.27
N PRO A 150 8.59 -16.69 8.08
CA PRO A 150 8.64 -16.08 9.39
C PRO A 150 8.53 -14.55 9.31
N TYR A 151 8.02 -13.92 10.37
CA TYR A 151 8.09 -12.47 10.53
C TYR A 151 9.54 -12.02 10.63
N THR A 152 9.85 -10.86 10.04
CA THR A 152 11.19 -10.26 10.13
C THR A 152 11.27 -9.12 11.15
N ASP A 153 10.13 -8.67 11.66
CA ASP A 153 10.00 -7.58 12.63
C ASP A 153 9.09 -8.06 13.78
N ASP A 154 9.65 -8.14 14.98
CA ASP A 154 8.95 -8.61 16.18
C ASP A 154 7.81 -7.68 16.60
N ARG A 155 7.97 -6.36 16.43
CA ARG A 155 6.91 -5.39 16.77
C ARG A 155 5.73 -5.55 15.83
N PHE A 156 6.01 -5.79 14.55
CA PHE A 156 4.97 -6.06 13.58
C PHE A 156 4.25 -7.38 13.89
N ARG A 157 4.99 -8.43 14.28
CA ARG A 157 4.39 -9.69 14.76
C ARG A 157 3.47 -9.46 15.96
N GLU A 158 3.94 -8.77 17.00
CA GLU A 158 3.13 -8.46 18.19
C GLU A 158 1.87 -7.68 17.84
N LYS A 159 1.96 -6.73 16.91
CA LYS A 159 0.78 -6.01 16.39
C LYS A 159 -0.22 -6.95 15.75
N VAL A 160 0.22 -7.87 14.89
CA VAL A 160 -0.66 -8.87 14.27
C VAL A 160 -1.33 -9.74 15.32
N GLU A 161 -0.57 -10.23 16.30
CA GLU A 161 -1.12 -11.08 17.37
C GLU A 161 -2.13 -10.32 18.24
N SER A 162 -1.97 -9.00 18.44
CA SER A 162 -2.95 -8.20 19.19
C SER A 162 -4.29 -7.99 18.46
N LEU A 163 -4.36 -8.29 17.16
CA LEU A 163 -5.58 -8.21 16.35
C LEU A 163 -6.40 -9.51 16.37
N ARG A 164 -5.87 -10.57 16.99
CA ARG A 164 -6.55 -11.86 17.15
C ARG A 164 -7.37 -11.89 18.44
#